data_AF-A0A3D2SFE4-F1
#
_entry.id   AF-A0A3D2SFE4-F1
#
_cell.length_a   1.000
_cell.length_b   1.000
_cell.length_c   1.000
_cell.angle_alpha   90.00
_cell.angle_beta   90.00
_cell.angle_gamma   90.00
#
_symmetry.space_group_name_H-M   'P 1'
#
loop_
_entity.id
_entity.type
_entity.pdbx_description
1 polymer ?
#
loop_
_entity_poly.entity_id
_entity_poly.type
_entity_poly.pdbx_seq_one_letter_code
_entity_poly.pdbx_strand_id
1 'polypeptide(L)'
;GNRSKQLLRKFNEIVYGQDTLNWERLYRVMNDLYDGFFDRLREKFPFLEEDEFRICCLTYTQFSGSEISIIMGLSINTIQMKRSVIRKKLQIPSNGNIPHFLDAVLK
;
A
#
# COMPACT_ATOMS: atom_id res chain seq x y z
N GLY A 1 9.60 -8.23 7.75
CA GLY A 1 10.97 -8.66 7.38
C GLY A 1 11.95 -7.49 7.47
N ASN A 2 13.23 -7.69 7.12
CA ASN A 2 14.25 -6.62 7.14
C ASN A 2 13.80 -5.36 6.35
N ARG A 3 13.17 -5.57 5.18
CA ARG A 3 12.58 -4.50 4.35
C ARG A 3 11.50 -3.68 5.08
N SER A 4 10.56 -4.34 5.77
CA SER A 4 9.50 -3.66 6.53
C SER A 4 10.06 -2.76 7.65
N LYS A 5 11.11 -3.21 8.34
CA LYS A 5 11.79 -2.40 9.38
C LYS A 5 12.48 -1.18 8.76
N GLN A 6 13.13 -1.33 7.61
CA GLN A 6 13.74 -0.22 6.89
C GLN A 6 12.69 0.79 6.41
N LEU A 7 11.52 0.31 5.97
CA LEU A 7 10.42 1.17 5.54
C LEU A 7 9.85 1.97 6.70
N LEU A 8 9.65 1.36 7.88
CA LEU A 8 9.20 2.06 9.08
C LEU A 8 10.18 3.15 9.53
N ARG A 9 11.49 2.88 9.45
CA ARG A 9 12.51 3.89 9.73
C ARG A 9 12.41 5.08 8.78
N LYS A 10 12.35 4.80 7.46
CA LYS A 10 12.19 5.84 6.43
C LYS A 10 10.86 6.57 6.54
N PHE A 11 9.79 5.89 6.94
CA PHE A 11 8.48 6.47 7.20
C PHE A 11 8.55 7.50 8.34
N ASN A 12 9.16 7.14 9.48
CA ASN A 12 9.33 8.08 10.59
C ASN A 12 10.14 9.31 10.16
N GLU A 13 11.17 9.16 9.34
CA GLU A 13 11.90 10.31 8.77
C GLU A 13 11.03 11.19 7.86
N ILE A 14 10.12 10.59 7.08
CA ILE A 14 9.21 11.32 6.17
C ILE A 14 8.09 12.01 6.93
N VAL A 15 7.56 11.39 8.00
CA VAL A 15 6.39 11.87 8.74
C VAL A 15 6.76 12.84 9.87
N TYR A 16 7.82 12.57 10.62
CA TYR A 16 8.23 13.43 11.73
C TYR A 16 9.20 14.54 11.32
N GLY A 17 9.72 14.51 10.09
CA GLY A 17 10.61 15.54 9.55
C GLY A 17 9.93 16.64 8.74
N GLN A 18 8.61 16.57 8.49
CA GLN A 18 7.87 17.51 7.63
C GLN A 18 6.43 17.75 8.11
N ASP A 19 5.89 18.95 7.82
CA ASP A 19 4.52 19.36 8.19
C ASP A 19 3.41 18.61 7.42
N THR A 20 3.74 17.96 6.30
CA THR A 20 2.78 17.20 5.49
C THR A 20 3.41 15.92 4.91
N LEU A 21 2.62 14.85 4.87
CA LEU A 21 3.05 13.57 4.30
C LEU A 21 3.13 13.67 2.77
N ASN A 22 4.33 13.51 2.21
CA ASN A 22 4.55 13.48 0.77
C ASN A 22 4.41 12.05 0.21
N TRP A 23 3.27 11.76 -0.43
CA TRP A 23 3.00 10.45 -1.04
C TRP A 23 4.04 10.04 -2.07
N GLU A 24 4.48 10.94 -2.96
CA GLU A 24 5.43 10.60 -4.03
C GLU A 24 6.78 10.14 -3.48
N ARG A 25 7.23 10.73 -2.38
CA ARG A 25 8.47 10.33 -1.71
C ARG A 25 8.31 8.95 -1.07
N LEU A 26 7.20 8.71 -0.37
CA LEU A 26 6.90 7.41 0.21
C LEU A 26 6.79 6.34 -0.87
N TYR A 27 6.10 6.64 -1.98
CA TYR A 27 5.95 5.77 -3.13
C TYR A 27 7.30 5.39 -3.72
N ARG A 28 8.18 6.35 -4.03
CA ARG A 28 9.53 6.08 -4.55
C ARG A 28 10.31 5.16 -3.63
N VAL A 29 10.33 5.46 -2.33
CA VAL A 29 11.02 4.61 -1.34
C VAL A 29 10.46 3.18 -1.32
N MET A 30 9.13 3.02 -1.34
CA MET A 30 8.50 1.71 -1.37
C MET A 30 8.82 1.00 -2.69
N ASN A 31 8.68 1.66 -3.82
CA ASN A 31 8.89 1.04 -5.13
C ASN A 31 10.35 0.62 -5.35
N ASP A 32 11.31 1.42 -4.90
CA ASP A 32 12.73 1.07 -4.93
C ASP A 32 13.03 -0.12 -4.02
N LEU A 33 12.46 -0.17 -2.81
CA LEU A 33 12.65 -1.29 -1.86
C LEU A 33 12.05 -2.62 -2.34
N TYR A 34 11.15 -2.54 -3.31
CA TYR A 34 10.42 -3.68 -3.87
C TYR A 34 10.68 -3.82 -5.38
N ASP A 35 11.81 -3.32 -5.87
CA ASP A 35 12.32 -3.57 -7.23
C ASP A 35 11.27 -3.25 -8.33
N GLY A 36 10.62 -2.08 -8.23
CA GLY A 36 9.63 -1.63 -9.21
C GLY A 36 8.27 -2.34 -9.15
N PHE A 37 8.00 -3.09 -8.08
CA PHE A 37 6.77 -3.88 -7.95
C PHE A 37 5.49 -3.04 -8.07
N PHE A 38 5.48 -1.82 -7.53
CA PHE A 38 4.27 -0.99 -7.52
C PHE A 38 4.02 -0.33 -8.89
N ASP A 39 5.06 -0.14 -9.71
CA ASP A 39 4.85 0.24 -11.11
C ASP A 39 4.16 -0.90 -11.87
N ARG A 40 4.64 -2.15 -11.72
CA ARG A 40 3.97 -3.33 -12.30
C ARG A 40 2.54 -3.51 -11.82
N LEU A 41 2.30 -3.23 -10.53
CA LEU A 41 0.94 -3.20 -9.95
C LEU A 41 0.05 -2.17 -10.66
N ARG A 42 0.56 -0.95 -10.88
CA ARG A 42 -0.19 0.13 -11.55
C ARG A 42 -0.50 -0.20 -13.00
N GLU A 43 0.48 -0.76 -13.71
CA GLU A 43 0.35 -1.18 -15.10
C GLU A 43 -0.65 -2.33 -15.26
N LYS A 44 -0.63 -3.32 -14.37
CA LYS A 44 -1.51 -4.50 -14.45
C LYS A 44 -2.95 -4.20 -14.03
N PHE A 45 -3.14 -3.28 -13.10
CA PHE A 45 -4.46 -2.93 -12.56
C PHE A 45 -4.75 -1.43 -12.71
N PRO A 46 -4.80 -0.90 -13.95
CA PRO A 46 -4.99 0.53 -14.21
C PRO A 46 -6.38 1.03 -13.83
N PHE A 47 -7.34 0.12 -13.64
CA PHE A 47 -8.70 0.41 -13.19
C PHE A 47 -8.80 0.67 -11.68
N LEU A 48 -7.74 0.44 -10.90
CA LEU A 48 -7.71 0.85 -9.50
C LEU A 48 -7.66 2.37 -9.44
N GLU A 49 -8.58 2.95 -8.69
CA GLU A 49 -8.54 4.38 -8.38
C GLU A 49 -7.27 4.69 -7.58
N GLU A 50 -6.85 5.96 -7.59
CA GLU A 50 -5.61 6.39 -6.93
C GLU A 50 -5.57 5.90 -5.47
N ASP A 51 -6.61 6.19 -4.67
CA ASP A 51 -6.69 5.73 -3.28
C ASP A 51 -6.60 4.21 -3.11
N GLU A 52 -7.20 3.46 -4.03
CA GLU A 52 -7.21 2.01 -3.98
C GLU A 52 -5.81 1.45 -4.25
N PHE A 53 -5.13 2.03 -5.24
CA PHE A 53 -3.74 1.73 -5.54
C PHE A 53 -2.83 2.04 -4.35
N ARG A 54 -3.00 3.22 -3.72
CA ARG A 54 -2.22 3.58 -2.51
C ARG A 54 -2.44 2.59 -1.38
N ILE A 55 -3.69 2.21 -1.11
CA ILE A 55 -4.03 1.22 -0.08
C ILE A 55 -3.45 -0.16 -0.41
N CYS A 56 -3.39 -0.55 -1.68
CA CYS A 56 -2.72 -1.79 -2.10
C CYS A 56 -1.23 -1.73 -1.78
N CYS A 57 -0.54 -0.65 -2.15
CA CYS A 57 0.89 -0.45 -1.87
C CYS A 57 1.16 -0.53 -0.37
N LEU A 58 0.39 0.19 0.45
CA LEU A 58 0.57 0.23 1.89
C LEU A 58 0.22 -1.10 2.57
N THR A 59 -0.80 -1.80 2.07
CA THR A 59 -1.18 -3.12 2.60
C THR A 59 -0.12 -4.17 2.25
N TYR A 60 0.44 -4.13 1.04
CA TYR A 60 1.49 -5.04 0.59
C TYR A 60 2.79 -4.84 1.39
N THR A 61 3.13 -3.59 1.71
CA THR A 61 4.30 -3.24 2.53
C THR A 61 4.14 -3.54 4.03
N GLN A 62 2.98 -4.07 4.44
CA GLN A 62 2.64 -4.46 5.81
C GLN A 62 2.47 -3.29 6.80
N PHE A 63 2.08 -2.10 6.33
CA PHE A 63 1.58 -1.08 7.26
C PHE A 63 0.30 -1.55 7.95
N SER A 64 0.21 -1.25 9.24
CA SER A 64 -0.97 -1.50 10.05
C SER A 64 -2.17 -0.65 9.61
N GLY A 65 -3.38 -1.07 9.99
CA GLY A 65 -4.58 -0.28 9.68
C GLY A 65 -4.52 1.15 10.21
N SER A 66 -3.89 1.36 11.36
CA SER A 66 -3.70 2.68 11.97
C SER A 66 -2.70 3.54 11.21
N GLU A 67 -1.56 2.98 10.78
CA GLU A 67 -0.59 3.71 9.97
C GLU A 67 -1.19 4.10 8.61
N ILE A 68 -1.92 3.18 7.96
CA ILE A 68 -2.61 3.48 6.69
C ILE A 68 -3.67 4.57 6.89
N SER A 69 -4.38 4.55 8.02
CA SER A 69 -5.36 5.57 8.37
C SER A 69 -4.72 6.95 8.46
N ILE A 70 -3.57 7.07 9.13
CA ILE A 70 -2.77 8.30 9.21
C ILE A 70 -2.30 8.73 7.81
N ILE A 71 -1.74 7.80 7.02
CA ILE A 71 -1.17 8.10 5.70
C ILE A 71 -2.23 8.60 4.72
N MET A 72 -3.40 7.96 4.73
CA MET A 72 -4.48 8.27 3.81
C MET A 72 -5.37 9.43 4.28
N GLY A 73 -5.25 9.86 5.54
CA GLY A 73 -6.17 10.82 6.14
C GLY A 73 -7.62 10.29 6.24
N LEU A 74 -7.78 8.96 6.35
CA LEU A 74 -9.07 8.27 6.35
C LEU A 74 -9.26 7.48 7.65
N SER A 75 -10.50 7.26 8.08
CA SER A 75 -10.76 6.41 9.24
C SER A 75 -10.36 4.95 9.00
N ILE A 76 -10.00 4.22 10.06
CA ILE A 76 -9.71 2.76 9.97
C ILE A 76 -10.88 2.00 9.32
N ASN A 77 -12.13 2.37 9.64
CA ASN A 77 -13.32 1.75 9.06
C ASN A 77 -13.39 1.97 7.53
N THR A 78 -13.08 3.19 7.07
CA THR A 78 -12.99 3.52 5.65
C THR A 78 -11.89 2.70 4.97
N ILE A 79 -10.74 2.49 5.62
CA ILE A 79 -9.67 1.63 5.10
C ILE A 79 -10.16 0.17 4.93
N GLN A 80 -10.88 -0.38 5.91
CA GLN A 80 -11.41 -1.75 5.81
C GLN A 80 -12.47 -1.87 4.70
N MET A 81 -13.34 -0.87 4.56
CA MET A 81 -14.30 -0.80 3.45
C MET A 81 -13.59 -0.81 2.10
N LYS A 82 -12.60 0.09 1.90
CA LYS A 82 -11.81 0.16 0.67
C LYS A 82 -11.06 -1.15 0.39
N ARG A 83 -10.50 -1.81 1.40
CA ARG A 83 -9.89 -3.15 1.25
C ARG A 83 -10.89 -4.20 0.76
N SER A 84 -12.13 -4.16 1.23
CA SER A 84 -13.18 -5.06 0.74
C SER A 84 -13.56 -4.78 -0.71
N VAL A 85 -13.62 -3.50 -1.12
CA VAL A 85 -13.84 -3.11 -2.53
C VAL A 85 -12.68 -3.56 -3.41
N ILE A 86 -11.44 -3.32 -2.99
CA ILE A 86 -10.22 -3.76 -3.69
C ILE A 86 -10.24 -5.27 -3.90
N ARG A 87 -10.55 -6.07 -2.86
CA ARG A 87 -10.64 -7.53 -3.00
C ARG A 87 -11.64 -7.95 -4.06
N LYS A 88 -12.81 -7.29 -4.13
CA LYS A 88 -13.82 -7.56 -5.17
C LYS A 88 -13.32 -7.18 -6.56
N LYS A 89 -12.71 -5.99 -6.71
CA LYS A 89 -12.15 -5.51 -8.00
C LYS A 89 -11.03 -6.43 -8.50
N LEU A 90 -10.20 -6.93 -7.61
CA LEU A 90 -9.13 -7.89 -7.90
C LEU A 90 -9.60 -9.35 -7.97
N GLN A 91 -10.90 -9.61 -7.78
CA GLN A 91 -11.51 -10.96 -7.78
C GLN A 91 -10.83 -11.92 -6.79
N ILE A 92 -10.40 -11.40 -5.64
CA ILE A 92 -9.77 -12.18 -4.59
C ILE A 92 -10.85 -12.96 -3.82
N PRO A 93 -10.71 -14.30 -3.67
CA PRO A 93 -11.63 -15.11 -2.86
C PRO A 93 -11.75 -14.62 -1.41
N SER A 94 -12.83 -14.98 -0.72
CA SER A 94 -13.12 -14.53 0.65
C SER A 94 -12.03 -14.89 1.68
N ASN A 95 -11.30 -15.99 1.46
CA ASN A 95 -10.17 -16.42 2.28
C ASN A 95 -8.81 -15.88 1.78
N GLY A 96 -8.80 -15.15 0.67
CA GLY A 96 -7.61 -14.57 0.07
C GLY A 96 -7.20 -13.23 0.71
N ASN A 97 -5.91 -12.93 0.67
CA ASN A 97 -5.38 -11.64 1.11
C ASN A 97 -4.67 -10.93 -0.06
N ILE A 98 -4.74 -9.59 -0.03
CA ILE A 98 -4.18 -8.73 -1.09
C ILE A 98 -2.70 -9.02 -1.34
N PRO A 99 -1.81 -9.06 -0.31
CA PRO A 99 -0.38 -9.31 -0.55
C PRO A 99 -0.10 -10.62 -1.29
N HIS A 100 -0.70 -11.72 -0.83
CA HIS A 100 -0.50 -13.04 -1.43
C HIS A 100 -1.02 -13.12 -2.87
N PHE A 101 -2.18 -12.51 -3.14
CA PHE A 101 -2.70 -12.44 -4.51
C PHE A 101 -1.76 -11.66 -5.43
N LEU A 102 -1.29 -10.49 -4.98
CA LEU A 102 -0.39 -9.66 -5.77
C LEU A 102 0.94 -10.37 -6.06
N ASP A 103 1.51 -11.08 -5.08
CA ASP A 103 2.69 -11.93 -5.28
C ASP A 103 2.46 -13.02 -6.34
N ALA A 104 1.28 -13.63 -6.37
CA ALA A 104 0.98 -14.69 -7.32
C ALA A 104 0.90 -14.18 -8.77
N VAL A 105 0.48 -12.93 -8.97
CA VAL A 105 0.18 -12.38 -10.31
C VAL A 105 1.21 -11.37 -10.83
N LEU A 106 2.10 -10.86 -9.99
CA LEU A 106 3.13 -9.86 -10.34
C LEU A 106 4.58 -10.33 -10.15
N LYS A 107 4.77 -11.63 -9.90
CA LYS A 107 6.08 -12.27 -9.87
C LYS A 107 6.88 -12.02 -11.14
#